data_AF-A0A2E3XNX7-F1
#
_entry.id   AF-A0A2E3XNX7-F1
#
_cell.length_a   1.000
_cell.length_b   1.000
_cell.length_c   1.000
_cell.angle_alpha   90.00
_cell.angle_beta   90.00
_cell.angle_gamma   90.00
#
_symmetry.space_group_name_H-M   'P 1'
#
loop_
_entity.id
_entity.type
_entity.pdbx_description
1 polymer ?
#
loop_
_entity_poly.entity_id
_entity_poly.type
_entity_poly.pdbx_seq_one_letter_code
_entity_poly.pdbx_strand_id
1 'polypeptide(L)'
;MIQSKAYIISIKGPILFLSLLFFYSCSSYIKYLEKQDSEELILKSQLKDKELYCSPKAKNSTQRETYNIVHSSESGRDEFSKIINSMTRHNQYSISELGLFYILYNSIVRPDSTGWNSRLQLFVNEGGQQYYYDLHEDQNNFIHAINVLKDNKLSKLSQNQLLKKAKSHFPKKMTVQKQFSEYLEKQRDHLSKSQKRKYFRLNKPLQKGETFPINQNLFTPIQVRYQKIEKAPLFNIKETPKAVCNFDSKLYESGIFIIHDDNLHENIFAITAKNGDFIIVASSSGTLKKAHSLIARSVVEVPKFNTPLCHYEDEQKSFTSVAFDSRDSGQLLYHLFQYGYFKSKNLEELIEYTSYARHLFLTNPPRMLYESKRGTPKELNYFLSLNFPVYHAKEIGQIHTMASFNLKEKSRSTIFVQDERTSYFQSCHQ
;
A
#
# COMPACT_ATOMS: atom_id res chain seq x y z
N MET A 1 -83.40 36.65 -11.90
CA MET A 1 -82.83 37.10 -10.62
C MET A 1 -81.95 35.98 -10.09
N ILE A 2 -80.77 36.32 -9.54
CA ILE A 2 -79.75 35.45 -8.89
C ILE A 2 -78.62 34.90 -9.80
N GLN A 3 -77.61 35.76 -9.96
CA GLN A 3 -76.15 35.58 -9.88
C GLN A 3 -75.49 34.25 -10.33
N SER A 4 -74.80 34.31 -11.47
CA SER A 4 -73.61 33.46 -11.74
C SER A 4 -72.34 34.23 -11.40
N LYS A 5 -71.60 33.76 -10.39
CA LYS A 5 -70.28 34.28 -9.98
C LYS A 5 -69.20 33.72 -10.89
N ALA A 6 -68.44 34.60 -11.54
CA ALA A 6 -67.21 34.24 -12.24
C ALA A 6 -66.09 33.93 -11.23
N TYR A 7 -65.64 32.68 -11.19
CA TYR A 7 -64.40 32.28 -10.52
C TYR A 7 -63.24 32.43 -11.50
N ILE A 8 -62.60 33.59 -11.52
CA ILE A 8 -61.27 33.74 -12.13
C ILE A 8 -60.28 33.29 -11.06
N ILE A 9 -59.93 32.00 -11.09
CA ILE A 9 -58.86 31.47 -10.25
C ILE A 9 -57.54 32.01 -10.80
N SER A 10 -56.91 32.89 -10.02
CA SER A 10 -55.57 33.44 -10.27
C SER A 10 -54.51 32.35 -10.09
N ILE A 11 -54.28 31.54 -11.13
CA ILE A 11 -53.27 30.46 -11.17
C ILE A 11 -51.84 31.01 -11.35
N LYS A 12 -51.66 32.32 -11.56
CA LYS A 12 -50.33 32.91 -11.81
C LYS A 12 -49.48 33.10 -10.54
N GLY A 13 -50.10 33.24 -9.38
CA GLY A 13 -49.40 33.40 -8.09
C GLY A 13 -48.59 32.17 -7.64
N PRO A 14 -49.18 30.95 -7.58
CA PRO A 14 -48.49 29.77 -7.06
C PRO A 14 -47.36 29.28 -7.96
N ILE A 15 -47.46 29.44 -9.29
CA ILE A 15 -46.39 29.05 -10.24
C ILE A 15 -45.17 29.96 -10.10
N LEU A 16 -45.38 31.27 -9.90
CA LEU A 16 -44.31 32.23 -9.66
C LEU A 16 -43.62 31.99 -8.30
N PHE A 17 -44.40 31.59 -7.29
CA PHE A 17 -43.88 31.26 -5.96
C PHE A 17 -43.06 29.95 -5.99
N LEU A 18 -43.52 28.95 -6.76
CA LEU A 18 -42.78 27.69 -6.94
C LEU A 18 -41.46 27.91 -7.69
N SER A 19 -41.45 28.72 -8.74
CA SER A 19 -40.21 29.03 -9.47
C SER A 19 -39.23 29.82 -8.59
N LEU A 20 -39.70 30.78 -7.79
CA LEU A 20 -38.88 31.48 -6.80
C LEU A 20 -38.26 30.54 -5.76
N LEU A 21 -38.99 29.51 -5.30
CA LEU A 21 -38.46 28.49 -4.38
C LEU A 21 -37.38 27.62 -5.03
N PHE A 22 -37.52 27.26 -6.30
CA PHE A 22 -36.48 26.54 -7.04
C PHE A 22 -35.21 27.39 -7.20
N PHE A 23 -35.33 28.68 -7.56
CA PHE A 23 -34.18 29.58 -7.65
C PHE A 23 -33.49 29.83 -6.31
N TYR A 24 -34.26 29.93 -5.21
CA TYR A 24 -33.70 30.04 -3.86
C TYR A 24 -32.96 28.76 -3.45
N SER A 25 -33.49 27.58 -3.80
CA SER A 25 -32.83 26.30 -3.51
C SER A 25 -31.48 26.17 -4.24
N CYS A 26 -31.41 26.59 -5.50
CA CYS A 26 -30.16 26.59 -6.26
C CYS A 26 -29.16 27.62 -5.71
N SER A 27 -29.62 28.83 -5.34
CA SER A 27 -28.75 29.85 -4.73
C SER A 27 -28.19 29.41 -3.37
N SER A 28 -29.04 28.82 -2.52
CA SER A 28 -28.60 28.26 -1.24
C SER A 28 -27.69 27.05 -1.41
N TYR A 29 -27.92 26.20 -2.41
CA TYR A 29 -27.05 25.07 -2.73
C TYR A 29 -25.70 25.53 -3.29
N ILE A 30 -25.67 26.54 -4.17
CA ILE A 30 -24.44 27.18 -4.65
C ILE A 30 -23.69 27.81 -3.48
N LYS A 31 -24.35 28.56 -2.60
CA LYS A 31 -23.70 29.11 -1.40
C LYS A 31 -23.21 28.03 -0.43
N TYR A 32 -23.91 26.90 -0.35
CA TYR A 32 -23.45 25.74 0.43
C TYR A 32 -22.20 25.12 -0.19
N LEU A 33 -22.16 24.95 -1.51
CA LEU A 33 -20.99 24.49 -2.26
C LEU A 33 -19.82 25.47 -2.17
N GLU A 34 -20.06 26.78 -2.39
CA GLU A 34 -19.06 27.84 -2.23
C GLU A 34 -18.54 27.91 -0.78
N LYS A 35 -19.40 27.69 0.21
CA LYS A 35 -18.98 27.64 1.62
C LYS A 35 -18.17 26.38 1.93
N GLN A 36 -18.44 25.25 1.26
CA GLN A 36 -17.61 24.04 1.30
C GLN A 36 -16.27 24.25 0.58
N ASP A 37 -16.27 24.96 -0.56
CA ASP A 37 -15.09 25.30 -1.36
C ASP A 37 -14.27 26.47 -0.75
N SER A 38 -14.85 27.22 0.19
CA SER A 38 -14.18 28.30 0.93
C SER A 38 -13.34 27.83 2.11
N GLU A 39 -13.17 26.51 2.31
CA GLU A 39 -11.97 26.04 3.02
C GLU A 39 -10.77 26.60 2.26
N GLU A 40 -10.09 27.60 2.84
CA GLU A 40 -8.92 28.25 2.26
C GLU A 40 -8.10 27.24 1.44
N LEU A 41 -7.94 27.54 0.15
CA LEU A 41 -6.96 26.91 -0.72
C LEU A 41 -5.58 27.29 -0.15
N ILE A 42 -5.18 26.64 0.94
CA ILE A 42 -3.83 26.67 1.47
C ILE A 42 -2.99 25.87 0.46
N LEU A 43 -2.70 26.50 -0.66
CA LEU A 43 -1.77 26.01 -1.67
C LEU A 43 -0.39 25.99 -1.00
N LYS A 44 0.16 24.78 -0.88
CA LYS A 44 1.43 24.50 -0.21
C LYS A 44 1.41 24.92 1.26
N SER A 45 0.51 24.32 2.07
CA SER A 45 0.76 24.30 3.52
C SER A 45 2.15 23.71 3.71
N GLN A 46 3.08 24.52 4.21
CA GLN A 46 4.45 24.14 4.51
C GLN A 46 4.45 22.73 5.08
N LEU A 47 5.17 21.84 4.41
CA LEU A 47 5.42 20.45 4.82
C LEU A 47 5.71 20.48 6.32
N LYS A 48 4.71 20.19 7.16
CA LYS A 48 4.94 20.05 8.60
C LYS A 48 5.96 18.94 8.74
N ASP A 49 6.97 19.15 9.58
CA ASP A 49 8.14 18.32 9.86
C ASP A 49 7.81 16.85 10.20
N LYS A 50 7.22 16.12 9.26
CA LYS A 50 7.02 14.69 9.34
C LYS A 50 8.28 14.07 8.77
N GLU A 51 9.05 13.42 9.62
CA GLU A 51 10.23 12.68 9.21
C GLU A 51 9.81 11.54 8.27
N LEU A 52 10.02 11.73 6.95
CA LEU A 52 9.63 10.78 5.90
C LEU A 52 10.63 9.64 5.71
N TYR A 53 11.82 9.77 6.31
CA TYR A 53 12.90 8.81 6.21
C TYR A 53 13.71 8.85 7.51
N CYS A 54 14.30 7.73 7.91
CA CYS A 54 15.30 7.74 8.98
C CYS A 54 16.67 8.13 8.40
N SER A 55 17.21 9.28 8.83
CA SER A 55 18.63 9.57 8.55
C SER A 55 19.51 8.65 9.41
N PRO A 56 20.48 7.91 8.83
CA PRO A 56 21.41 7.11 9.62
C PRO A 56 22.25 8.05 10.49
N LYS A 57 21.94 8.16 11.78
CA LYS A 57 22.72 9.01 12.69
C LYS A 57 24.10 8.40 12.92
N ALA A 58 25.09 9.28 13.02
CA ALA A 58 26.48 8.90 13.22
C ALA A 58 26.71 8.31 14.63
N LYS A 59 27.09 7.04 14.66
CA LYS A 59 28.10 6.39 15.53
C LYS A 59 27.97 6.41 17.07
N ASN A 60 27.03 7.12 17.70
CA ASN A 60 27.02 7.23 19.17
C ASN A 60 25.89 6.48 19.89
N SER A 61 25.05 5.75 19.17
CA SER A 61 24.01 4.93 19.78
C SER A 61 24.57 3.57 20.17
N THR A 62 24.47 3.27 21.46
CA THR A 62 24.75 1.96 22.06
C THR A 62 23.68 0.91 21.73
N GLN A 63 22.66 1.25 20.92
CA GLN A 63 21.63 0.30 20.50
C GLN A 63 22.06 -0.50 19.27
N ARG A 64 22.10 -1.82 19.46
CA ARG A 64 22.41 -2.85 18.46
C ARG A 64 21.28 -3.09 17.45
N GLU A 65 20.48 -2.09 17.08
CA GLU A 65 19.46 -2.32 16.05
C GLU A 65 20.14 -2.50 14.69
N THR A 66 20.18 -3.75 14.21
CA THR A 66 20.84 -4.15 12.96
C THR A 66 19.92 -4.10 11.74
N TYR A 67 18.61 -3.92 11.95
CA TYR A 67 17.63 -3.87 10.86
C TYR A 67 16.66 -2.68 11.00
N ASN A 68 16.37 -2.01 9.88
CA ASN A 68 15.25 -1.08 9.75
C ASN A 68 14.01 -1.87 9.30
N ILE A 69 12.92 -1.74 10.04
CA ILE A 69 11.66 -2.44 9.82
C ILE A 69 10.61 -1.41 9.45
N VAL A 70 9.98 -1.61 8.30
CA VAL A 70 8.87 -0.81 7.79
C VAL A 70 7.57 -1.57 7.99
N HIS A 71 6.59 -0.95 8.65
CA HIS A 71 5.27 -1.51 8.89
C HIS A 71 4.17 -0.45 8.75
N SER A 72 2.99 -0.85 8.28
CA SER A 72 1.76 -0.03 8.31
C SER A 72 1.24 0.31 9.71
N SER A 73 1.85 -0.19 10.79
CA SER A 73 1.37 -0.05 12.17
C SER A 73 2.54 0.07 13.16
N GLU A 74 2.49 1.07 14.04
CA GLU A 74 3.50 1.30 15.07
C GLU A 74 3.69 0.09 15.99
N SER A 75 2.60 -0.47 16.50
CA SER A 75 2.66 -1.67 17.34
C SER A 75 3.18 -2.88 16.57
N GLY A 76 2.87 -2.97 15.28
CA GLY A 76 3.38 -4.03 14.41
C GLY A 76 4.89 -3.93 14.20
N ARG A 77 5.39 -2.72 13.92
CA ARG A 77 6.83 -2.41 13.87
C ARG A 77 7.50 -2.82 15.18
N ASP A 78 7.03 -2.31 16.31
CA ASP A 78 7.69 -2.51 17.62
C ASP A 78 7.70 -3.97 18.06
N GLU A 79 6.59 -4.68 17.84
CA GLU A 79 6.46 -6.10 18.17
C GLU A 79 7.42 -6.94 17.29
N PHE A 80 7.49 -6.64 15.99
CA PHE A 80 8.39 -7.36 15.08
C PHE A 80 9.88 -7.02 15.31
N SER A 81 10.21 -5.77 15.66
CA SER A 81 11.56 -5.38 16.10
C SER A 81 12.03 -6.23 17.28
N LYS A 82 11.17 -6.45 18.27
CA LYS A 82 11.48 -7.32 19.42
C LYS A 82 11.69 -8.77 19.01
N ILE A 83 10.87 -9.28 18.08
CA ILE A 83 11.00 -10.64 17.54
C ILE A 83 12.35 -10.81 16.83
N ILE A 84 12.69 -9.92 15.89
CA ILE A 84 13.96 -9.98 15.16
C ILE A 84 15.14 -9.88 16.12
N ASN A 85 15.12 -8.91 17.03
CA ASN A 85 16.19 -8.75 18.02
C ASN A 85 16.33 -9.98 18.93
N SER A 86 15.28 -10.75 19.16
CA SER A 86 15.37 -12.04 19.87
C SER A 86 16.02 -13.12 19.00
N MET A 87 15.66 -13.18 17.72
CA MET A 87 16.11 -14.19 16.77
C MET A 87 17.59 -14.05 16.41
N THR A 88 18.06 -12.82 16.21
CA THR A 88 19.40 -12.50 15.69
C THR A 88 20.49 -12.40 16.76
N ARG A 89 20.14 -12.52 18.05
CA ARG A 89 21.11 -12.52 19.17
C ARG A 89 22.21 -13.57 19.03
N HIS A 90 21.87 -14.74 18.50
CA HIS A 90 22.75 -15.92 18.45
C HIS A 90 22.81 -16.59 17.08
N ASN A 91 22.04 -16.08 16.11
CA ASN A 91 21.96 -16.67 14.76
C ASN A 91 22.07 -15.56 13.73
N GLN A 92 22.78 -15.83 12.65
CA GLN A 92 22.76 -15.00 11.46
C GLN A 92 21.66 -15.51 10.52
N TYR A 93 20.77 -14.62 10.12
CA TYR A 93 19.75 -14.88 9.10
C TYR A 93 19.99 -13.96 7.91
N SER A 94 19.74 -14.49 6.72
CA SER A 94 19.75 -13.71 5.48
C SER A 94 18.59 -12.70 5.46
N ILE A 95 18.65 -11.67 4.61
CA ILE A 95 17.54 -10.68 4.56
C ILE A 95 16.27 -11.36 4.06
N SER A 96 16.42 -12.31 3.14
CA SER A 96 15.35 -13.15 2.60
C SER A 96 14.71 -14.03 3.68
N GLU A 97 15.50 -14.62 4.57
CA GLU A 97 15.00 -15.40 5.71
C GLU A 97 14.21 -14.54 6.69
N LEU A 98 14.72 -13.35 7.02
CA LEU A 98 14.00 -12.39 7.87
C LEU A 98 12.70 -11.91 7.19
N GLY A 99 12.72 -11.71 5.87
CA GLY A 99 11.54 -11.44 5.07
C GLY A 99 10.48 -12.54 5.19
N LEU A 100 10.86 -13.82 5.11
CA LEU A 100 9.93 -14.94 5.31
C LEU A 100 9.31 -14.95 6.71
N PHE A 101 10.09 -14.65 7.76
CA PHE A 101 9.53 -14.47 9.10
C PHE A 101 8.57 -13.29 9.17
N TYR A 102 8.83 -12.21 8.43
CA TYR A 102 7.98 -11.03 8.43
C TYR A 102 6.66 -11.26 7.68
N ILE A 103 6.70 -12.01 6.58
CA ILE A 103 5.49 -12.48 5.88
C ILE A 103 4.66 -13.36 6.82
N LEU A 104 5.30 -14.31 7.52
CA LEU A 104 4.61 -15.16 8.49
C LEU A 104 4.00 -14.36 9.64
N TYR A 105 4.73 -13.36 10.15
CA TYR A 105 4.22 -12.43 11.16
C TYR A 105 2.95 -11.71 10.65
N ASN A 106 3.04 -11.07 9.48
CA ASN A 106 1.91 -10.38 8.85
C ASN A 106 0.74 -11.33 8.55
N SER A 107 1.00 -12.61 8.25
CA SER A 107 -0.06 -13.61 8.06
C SER A 107 -0.92 -13.86 9.31
N ILE A 108 -0.40 -13.52 10.49
CA ILE A 108 -1.07 -13.68 11.78
C ILE A 108 -1.78 -12.38 12.20
N VAL A 109 -1.11 -11.23 12.04
CA VAL A 109 -1.59 -9.93 12.53
C VAL A 109 -2.41 -9.14 11.52
N ARG A 110 -2.25 -9.45 10.23
CA ARG A 110 -2.99 -8.87 9.09
C ARG A 110 -3.59 -9.95 8.19
N PRO A 111 -4.34 -10.95 8.72
CA PRO A 111 -4.93 -12.01 7.93
C PRO A 111 -5.97 -11.52 6.90
N ASP A 112 -6.38 -10.25 7.00
CA ASP A 112 -7.21 -9.52 6.04
C ASP A 112 -6.50 -9.22 4.71
N SER A 113 -5.17 -9.12 4.70
CA SER A 113 -4.38 -8.67 3.54
C SER A 113 -3.16 -9.55 3.27
N THR A 114 -2.59 -10.14 4.31
CA THR A 114 -1.49 -11.11 4.25
C THR A 114 -1.94 -12.41 4.89
N GLY A 115 -1.87 -13.50 4.15
CA GLY A 115 -2.36 -14.81 4.53
C GLY A 115 -1.65 -15.87 3.70
N TRP A 116 -1.92 -17.14 3.99
CA TRP A 116 -1.20 -18.25 3.36
C TRP A 116 -1.42 -18.29 1.84
N ASN A 117 -2.59 -17.85 1.38
CA ASN A 117 -2.99 -17.88 -0.02
C ASN A 117 -3.01 -16.49 -0.66
N SER A 118 -2.64 -15.45 0.07
CA SER A 118 -2.61 -14.08 -0.44
C SER A 118 -1.66 -13.97 -1.61
N ARG A 119 -1.92 -13.04 -2.53
CA ARG A 119 -0.91 -12.69 -3.52
C ARG A 119 0.29 -12.10 -2.80
N LEU A 120 1.49 -12.55 -3.12
CA LEU A 120 2.74 -12.03 -2.57
C LEU A 120 3.64 -11.59 -3.70
N GLN A 121 4.00 -10.31 -3.71
CA GLN A 121 5.03 -9.78 -4.58
C GLN A 121 6.25 -9.43 -3.74
N LEU A 122 7.38 -10.02 -4.10
CA LEU A 122 8.64 -9.90 -3.36
C LEU A 122 9.65 -9.20 -4.26
N PHE A 123 10.26 -8.13 -3.77
CA PHE A 123 11.47 -7.59 -4.36
C PHE A 123 12.60 -7.68 -3.33
N VAL A 124 13.64 -8.42 -3.69
CA VAL A 124 14.79 -8.73 -2.82
C VAL A 124 16.04 -8.15 -3.45
N ASN A 125 16.80 -7.37 -2.68
CA ASN A 125 18.19 -7.03 -2.97
C ASN A 125 19.07 -7.69 -1.90
N GLU A 126 19.87 -8.67 -2.30
CA GLU A 126 20.72 -9.42 -1.39
C GLU A 126 22.09 -9.69 -2.04
N GLY A 127 23.16 -9.20 -1.42
CA GLY A 127 24.52 -9.33 -1.95
C GLY A 127 24.72 -8.58 -3.27
N GLY A 128 23.94 -7.52 -3.51
CA GLY A 128 23.95 -6.74 -4.75
C GLY A 128 23.28 -7.46 -5.93
N GLN A 129 22.56 -8.55 -5.69
CA GLN A 129 21.73 -9.22 -6.69
C GLN A 129 20.26 -8.91 -6.41
N GLN A 130 19.49 -8.73 -7.48
CA GLN A 130 18.09 -8.36 -7.41
C GLN A 130 17.18 -9.48 -7.90
N TYR A 131 16.09 -9.68 -7.17
CA TYR A 131 15.13 -10.72 -7.46
C TYR A 131 13.73 -10.16 -7.31
N TYR A 132 12.92 -10.38 -8.34
CA TYR A 132 11.49 -10.08 -8.31
C TYR A 132 10.69 -11.38 -8.46
N TYR A 133 9.71 -11.57 -7.58
CA TYR A 133 8.80 -12.72 -7.60
C TYR A 133 7.37 -12.23 -7.43
N ASP A 134 6.45 -12.84 -8.19
CA ASP A 134 5.02 -12.58 -8.11
C ASP A 134 4.26 -13.90 -7.94
N LEU A 135 3.77 -14.14 -6.72
CA LEU A 135 3.18 -15.40 -6.29
C LEU A 135 1.67 -15.21 -6.15
N HIS A 136 0.89 -15.70 -7.12
CA HIS A 136 -0.56 -15.45 -7.19
C HIS A 136 -1.41 -16.63 -7.68
N GLU A 137 -0.81 -17.69 -8.21
CA GLU A 137 -1.54 -18.77 -8.90
C GLU A 137 -1.95 -19.93 -7.97
N ASP A 138 -1.33 -20.06 -6.80
CA ASP A 138 -1.42 -21.27 -5.98
C ASP A 138 -2.24 -21.12 -4.70
N GLN A 139 -2.79 -22.24 -4.23
CA GLN A 139 -3.53 -22.32 -2.96
C GLN A 139 -2.65 -22.21 -1.70
N ASN A 140 -1.39 -21.74 -1.80
CA ASN A 140 -0.51 -21.48 -0.66
C ASN A 140 0.75 -20.67 -1.05
N ASN A 141 0.56 -19.45 -1.57
CA ASN A 141 1.65 -18.57 -2.02
C ASN A 141 2.74 -18.35 -0.97
N PHE A 142 2.45 -18.41 0.34
CA PHE A 142 3.47 -18.33 1.38
C PHE A 142 4.47 -19.50 1.32
N ILE A 143 3.99 -20.73 1.16
CA ILE A 143 4.87 -21.89 1.02
C ILE A 143 5.67 -21.82 -0.27
N HIS A 144 5.08 -21.25 -1.32
CA HIS A 144 5.77 -21.05 -2.59
C HIS A 144 6.89 -20.01 -2.45
N ALA A 145 6.68 -18.95 -1.66
CA ALA A 145 7.74 -17.99 -1.31
C ALA A 145 8.93 -18.69 -0.65
N ILE A 146 8.68 -19.60 0.31
CA ILE A 146 9.75 -20.36 0.97
C ILE A 146 10.55 -21.18 -0.05
N ASN A 147 9.85 -21.92 -0.92
CA ASN A 147 10.50 -22.78 -1.90
C ASN A 147 11.28 -21.97 -2.95
N VAL A 148 10.70 -20.90 -3.49
CA VAL A 148 11.34 -20.04 -4.49
C VAL A 148 12.60 -19.37 -3.93
N LEU A 149 12.57 -18.85 -2.70
CA LEU A 149 13.75 -18.26 -2.07
C LEU A 149 14.81 -19.32 -1.75
N LYS A 150 14.40 -20.56 -1.41
CA LYS A 150 15.33 -21.67 -1.19
C LYS A 150 16.00 -22.13 -2.49
N ASP A 151 15.23 -22.29 -3.57
CA ASP A 151 15.73 -22.75 -4.88
C ASP A 151 16.72 -21.75 -5.49
N ASN A 152 16.53 -20.45 -5.22
CA ASN A 152 17.46 -19.39 -5.60
C ASN A 152 18.60 -19.17 -4.59
N LYS A 153 18.76 -20.06 -3.60
CA LYS A 153 19.82 -20.02 -2.57
C LYS A 153 19.80 -18.76 -1.69
N LEU A 154 18.68 -18.05 -1.63
CA LEU A 154 18.45 -16.88 -0.77
C LEU A 154 18.04 -17.28 0.66
N SER A 155 17.52 -18.49 0.83
CA SER A 155 17.17 -19.06 2.13
C SER A 155 17.73 -20.47 2.28
N LYS A 156 18.24 -20.79 3.48
CA LYS A 156 18.65 -22.16 3.84
C LYS A 156 17.56 -22.87 4.66
N LEU A 157 16.51 -22.16 5.06
CA LEU A 157 15.45 -22.67 5.92
C LEU A 157 14.43 -23.48 5.10
N SER A 158 14.19 -24.72 5.53
CA SER A 158 12.98 -25.45 5.16
C SER A 158 11.75 -24.86 5.85
N GLN A 159 10.57 -25.12 5.29
CA GLN A 159 9.28 -24.77 5.90
C GLN A 159 9.20 -25.19 7.38
N ASN A 160 9.58 -26.43 7.70
CA ASN A 160 9.54 -26.93 9.07
C ASN A 160 10.49 -26.18 10.01
N GLN A 161 11.70 -25.85 9.54
CA GLN A 161 12.66 -25.07 10.33
C GLN A 161 12.16 -23.65 10.57
N LEU A 162 11.61 -23.01 9.55
CA LEU A 162 11.04 -21.66 9.66
C LEU A 162 9.88 -21.64 10.66
N LEU A 163 8.91 -22.55 10.52
CA LEU A 163 7.76 -22.64 11.42
C LEU A 163 8.18 -22.97 12.86
N LYS A 164 9.16 -23.86 13.07
CA LYS A 164 9.69 -24.20 14.40
C LYS A 164 10.37 -22.99 15.06
N LYS A 165 11.18 -22.24 14.30
CA LYS A 165 11.83 -21.01 14.78
C LYS A 165 10.80 -19.91 15.06
N ALA A 166 9.81 -19.72 14.19
CA ALA A 166 8.74 -18.77 14.43
C ALA A 166 7.98 -19.10 15.73
N LYS A 167 7.63 -20.38 15.94
CA LYS A 167 6.96 -20.84 17.17
C LYS A 167 7.76 -20.55 18.45
N SER A 168 9.11 -20.57 18.40
CA SER A 168 9.94 -20.30 19.58
C SER A 168 10.10 -18.81 19.89
N HIS A 169 9.99 -17.94 18.88
CA HIS A 169 10.24 -16.50 19.04
C HIS A 169 8.97 -15.64 19.04
N PHE A 170 7.88 -16.10 18.42
CA PHE A 170 6.64 -15.34 18.36
C PHE A 170 5.93 -15.38 19.72
N PRO A 171 5.39 -14.24 20.20
CA PRO A 171 4.67 -14.20 21.46
C PRO A 171 3.38 -15.03 21.40
N LYS A 172 2.88 -15.47 22.56
CA LYS A 172 1.62 -16.24 22.63
C LYS A 172 0.38 -15.39 22.30
N LYS A 173 0.49 -14.06 22.39
CA LYS A 173 -0.54 -13.09 22.06
C LYS A 173 0.06 -12.03 21.14
N MET A 174 -0.70 -11.62 20.13
CA MET A 174 -0.32 -10.53 19.24
C MET A 174 -1.27 -9.35 19.43
N THR A 175 -0.78 -8.17 19.07
CA THR A 175 -1.54 -6.92 19.12
C THR A 175 -2.40 -6.74 17.86
N VAL A 176 -3.66 -6.36 18.03
CA VAL A 176 -4.56 -5.99 16.94
C VAL A 176 -4.15 -4.66 16.36
N GLN A 177 -3.88 -4.64 15.06
CA GLN A 177 -3.52 -3.45 14.32
C GLN A 177 -4.78 -2.67 13.89
N LYS A 178 -4.62 -1.37 13.61
CA LYS A 178 -5.73 -0.48 13.23
C LYS A 178 -6.49 -1.00 12.01
N GLN A 179 -5.76 -1.30 10.93
CA GLN A 179 -6.35 -1.75 9.67
C GLN A 179 -7.11 -3.07 9.83
N PHE A 180 -6.60 -4.00 10.64
CA PHE A 180 -7.30 -5.25 10.91
C PHE A 180 -8.55 -5.04 11.77
N SER A 181 -8.51 -4.14 12.76
CA SER A 181 -9.69 -3.75 13.54
C SER A 181 -10.80 -3.17 12.64
N GLU A 182 -10.44 -2.29 11.70
CA GLU A 182 -11.38 -1.69 10.75
C GLU A 182 -11.96 -2.75 9.80
N TYR A 183 -11.13 -3.69 9.35
CA TYR A 183 -11.58 -4.84 8.56
C TYR A 183 -12.59 -5.70 9.32
N LEU A 184 -12.33 -6.02 10.60
CA LEU A 184 -13.22 -6.85 11.41
C LEU A 184 -14.60 -6.21 11.60
N GLU A 185 -14.65 -4.88 11.73
CA GLU A 185 -15.91 -4.13 11.80
C GLU A 185 -16.65 -4.20 10.46
N LYS A 186 -15.97 -3.89 9.35
CA LYS A 186 -16.56 -3.91 8.00
C LYS A 186 -17.07 -5.30 7.58
N GLN A 187 -16.36 -6.37 7.99
CA GLN A 187 -16.66 -7.74 7.58
C GLN A 187 -17.40 -8.55 8.64
N ARG A 188 -17.91 -7.92 9.70
CA ARG A 188 -18.52 -8.59 10.86
C ARG A 188 -19.51 -9.70 10.51
N ASP A 189 -20.35 -9.49 9.50
CA ASP A 189 -21.39 -10.45 9.12
C ASP A 189 -20.88 -11.60 8.25
N HIS A 190 -19.72 -11.44 7.62
CA HIS A 190 -19.09 -12.44 6.75
C HIS A 190 -18.11 -13.35 7.49
N LEU A 191 -17.73 -13.01 8.73
CA LEU A 191 -16.79 -13.79 9.52
C LEU A 191 -17.43 -15.07 10.08
N SER A 192 -16.68 -16.17 9.99
CA SER A 192 -17.06 -17.47 10.56
C SER A 192 -17.14 -17.44 12.10
N LYS A 193 -17.83 -18.42 12.69
CA LYS A 193 -17.94 -18.55 14.15
C LYS A 193 -16.58 -18.69 14.83
N SER A 194 -15.60 -19.37 14.21
CA SER A 194 -14.25 -19.52 14.75
C SER A 194 -13.47 -18.20 14.72
N GLN A 195 -13.58 -17.43 13.62
CA GLN A 195 -13.01 -16.09 13.53
C GLN A 195 -13.63 -15.16 14.57
N LYS A 196 -14.97 -15.18 14.71
CA LYS A 196 -15.67 -14.40 15.75
C LYS A 196 -15.20 -14.75 17.16
N ARG A 197 -15.04 -16.04 17.49
CA ARG A 197 -14.49 -16.46 18.80
C ARG A 197 -13.08 -15.93 19.05
N LYS A 198 -12.26 -15.80 18.00
CA LYS A 198 -10.87 -15.35 18.12
C LYS A 198 -10.74 -13.84 18.19
N TYR A 199 -11.54 -13.11 17.41
CA TYR A 199 -11.37 -11.69 17.14
C TYR A 199 -12.47 -10.79 17.69
N PHE A 200 -13.42 -11.33 18.47
CA PHE A 200 -14.49 -10.56 19.09
C PHE A 200 -14.56 -10.82 20.60
N ARG A 201 -14.92 -9.79 21.36
CA ARG A 201 -15.27 -9.87 22.78
C ARG A 201 -16.65 -9.24 22.96
N LEU A 202 -17.56 -9.96 23.61
CA LEU A 202 -18.93 -9.49 23.83
C LEU A 202 -19.60 -8.99 22.54
N ASN A 203 -19.40 -9.73 21.44
CA ASN A 203 -19.89 -9.41 20.08
C ASN A 203 -19.34 -8.10 19.47
N LYS A 204 -18.35 -7.42 20.08
CA LYS A 204 -17.63 -6.31 19.46
C LYS A 204 -16.28 -6.80 18.92
N PRO A 205 -15.85 -6.34 17.73
CA PRO A 205 -14.52 -6.69 17.23
C PRO A 205 -13.44 -6.10 18.13
N LEU A 206 -12.33 -6.82 18.24
CA LEU A 206 -11.16 -6.33 18.96
C LEU A 206 -10.66 -5.03 18.33
N GLN A 207 -10.34 -4.07 19.18
CA GLN A 207 -9.89 -2.73 18.81
C GLN A 207 -8.36 -2.65 18.67
N LYS A 208 -7.87 -1.59 18.00
CA LYS A 208 -6.43 -1.28 17.93
C LYS A 208 -5.80 -1.32 19.33
N GLY A 209 -4.71 -2.06 19.49
CA GLY A 209 -3.98 -2.18 20.76
C GLY A 209 -4.47 -3.28 21.69
N GLU A 210 -5.66 -3.86 21.45
CA GLU A 210 -6.06 -5.08 22.14
C GLU A 210 -5.25 -6.28 21.64
N THR A 211 -5.33 -7.41 22.35
CA THR A 211 -4.57 -8.62 22.00
C THR A 211 -5.46 -9.83 21.75
N PHE A 212 -4.99 -10.70 20.86
CA PHE A 212 -5.60 -12.01 20.59
C PHE A 212 -4.58 -13.13 20.73
N PRO A 213 -5.00 -14.33 21.18
CA PRO A 213 -4.10 -15.48 21.29
C PRO A 213 -3.75 -16.03 19.90
N ILE A 214 -2.49 -16.45 19.75
CA ILE A 214 -2.07 -17.24 18.59
C ILE A 214 -2.26 -18.72 18.91
N ASN A 215 -3.00 -19.42 18.06
CA ASN A 215 -2.98 -20.87 18.09
C ASN A 215 -1.70 -21.37 17.43
N GLN A 216 -0.72 -21.82 18.22
CA GLN A 216 0.55 -22.33 17.70
C GLN A 216 0.39 -23.62 16.86
N ASN A 217 -0.78 -24.26 16.88
CA ASN A 217 -1.08 -25.38 15.98
C ASN A 217 -1.31 -24.93 14.53
N LEU A 218 -1.50 -23.62 14.29
CA LEU A 218 -1.53 -23.03 12.94
C LEU A 218 -0.18 -23.11 12.21
N PHE A 219 0.90 -23.45 12.93
CA PHE A 219 2.22 -23.72 12.34
C PHE A 219 2.36 -25.18 11.87
N THR A 220 1.25 -25.85 11.54
CA THR A 220 1.30 -27.20 10.96
C THR A 220 1.62 -27.10 9.46
N PRO A 221 2.62 -27.83 8.94
CA PRO A 221 2.98 -27.75 7.55
C PRO A 221 1.83 -28.26 6.68
N ILE A 222 1.30 -27.41 5.81
CA ILE A 222 0.43 -27.88 4.73
C ILE A 222 1.36 -28.34 3.61
N GLN A 223 1.31 -29.63 3.27
CA GLN A 223 1.97 -30.12 2.07
C GLN A 223 1.21 -29.63 0.85
N VAL A 224 1.89 -28.88 -0.01
CA VAL A 224 1.34 -28.39 -1.27
C VAL A 224 2.26 -28.88 -2.38
N ARG A 225 1.66 -29.31 -3.49
CA ARG A 225 2.41 -29.71 -4.67
C ARG A 225 3.06 -28.46 -5.25
N TYR A 226 4.37 -28.33 -5.03
CA TYR A 226 5.15 -27.22 -5.58
C TYR A 226 5.24 -27.35 -7.09
N GLN A 227 4.88 -26.29 -7.80
CA GLN A 227 5.22 -26.09 -9.20
C GLN A 227 6.27 -24.98 -9.27
N LYS A 228 7.31 -25.17 -10.08
CA LYS A 228 8.35 -24.17 -10.25
C LYS A 228 7.75 -22.97 -10.98
N ILE A 229 7.70 -21.84 -10.31
CA ILE A 229 7.19 -20.58 -10.87
C ILE A 229 8.31 -19.94 -11.69
N GLU A 230 8.00 -19.54 -12.92
CA GLU A 230 8.91 -18.75 -13.75
C GLU A 230 9.05 -17.33 -13.20
N LYS A 231 10.18 -16.68 -13.49
CA LYS A 231 10.38 -15.29 -13.06
C LYS A 231 9.28 -14.42 -13.70
N ALA A 232 8.60 -13.62 -12.87
CA ALA A 232 7.60 -12.69 -13.36
C ALA A 232 8.25 -11.67 -14.32
N PRO A 233 7.60 -11.35 -15.45
CA PRO A 233 8.18 -10.45 -16.44
C PRO A 233 8.33 -9.04 -15.86
N LEU A 234 9.48 -8.42 -16.14
CA LEU A 234 9.73 -7.00 -15.92
C LEU A 234 9.89 -6.31 -17.27
N PHE A 235 9.24 -5.16 -17.42
CA PHE A 235 9.21 -4.36 -18.63
C PHE A 235 10.17 -3.18 -18.49
N ASN A 236 11.00 -2.95 -19.51
CA ASN A 236 11.86 -1.78 -19.58
C ASN A 236 11.03 -0.52 -19.91
N ILE A 237 11.39 0.61 -19.30
CA ILE A 237 10.80 1.89 -19.66
C ILE A 237 11.60 2.50 -20.81
N LYS A 238 10.92 2.85 -21.91
CA LYS A 238 11.56 3.31 -23.17
C LYS A 238 12.50 4.51 -22.95
N GLU A 239 12.08 5.49 -22.16
CA GLU A 239 12.83 6.71 -21.89
C GLU A 239 13.92 6.53 -20.82
N THR A 240 13.86 5.44 -20.06
CA THR A 240 14.80 5.15 -18.96
C THR A 240 15.12 3.65 -18.98
N PRO A 241 16.02 3.17 -19.87
CA PRO A 241 16.28 1.74 -20.05
C PRO A 241 16.92 1.05 -18.83
N LYS A 242 17.36 1.84 -17.84
CA LYS A 242 17.84 1.38 -16.53
C LYS A 242 16.70 1.14 -15.52
N ALA A 243 15.47 1.49 -15.88
CA ALA A 243 14.28 1.24 -15.09
C ALA A 243 13.50 0.04 -15.64
N VAL A 244 13.12 -0.85 -14.74
CA VAL A 244 12.32 -2.03 -15.00
C VAL A 244 11.08 -2.04 -14.09
N CYS A 245 9.92 -2.36 -14.65
CA CYS A 245 8.65 -2.34 -13.92
C CYS A 245 7.89 -3.66 -14.09
N ASN A 246 7.06 -4.04 -13.12
CA ASN A 246 6.16 -5.19 -13.24
C ASN A 246 4.85 -4.89 -13.99
N PHE A 247 4.80 -3.76 -14.71
CA PHE A 247 3.72 -3.34 -15.59
C PHE A 247 4.30 -2.73 -16.87
N ASP A 248 3.54 -2.80 -17.96
CA ASP A 248 3.98 -2.26 -19.26
C ASP A 248 3.63 -0.77 -19.38
N SER A 249 4.65 0.10 -19.34
CA SER A 249 4.47 1.55 -19.49
C SER A 249 3.92 1.95 -20.86
N LYS A 250 4.08 1.10 -21.90
CA LYS A 250 3.59 1.38 -23.25
C LYS A 250 2.08 1.47 -23.33
N LEU A 251 1.37 0.80 -22.41
CA LEU A 251 -0.08 0.92 -22.28
C LEU A 251 -0.46 2.37 -21.96
N TYR A 252 0.22 2.98 -20.99
CA TYR A 252 0.00 4.36 -20.59
C TYR A 252 0.46 5.37 -21.65
N GLU A 253 1.57 5.11 -22.34
CA GLU A 253 2.00 5.90 -23.51
C GLU A 253 0.93 5.93 -24.61
N SER A 254 0.17 4.84 -24.74
CA SER A 254 -0.92 4.68 -25.71
C SER A 254 -2.29 5.17 -25.19
N GLY A 255 -2.34 5.76 -23.98
CA GLY A 255 -3.58 6.23 -23.36
C GLY A 255 -4.51 5.11 -22.85
N ILE A 256 -3.98 3.89 -22.66
CA ILE A 256 -4.71 2.75 -22.11
C ILE A 256 -4.47 2.71 -20.60
N PHE A 257 -5.52 2.96 -19.81
CA PHE A 257 -5.48 3.02 -18.35
C PHE A 257 -6.16 1.78 -17.73
N ILE A 258 -5.52 1.18 -16.71
CA ILE A 258 -6.01 -0.02 -16.03
C ILE A 258 -6.73 0.42 -14.75
N ILE A 259 -7.91 1.00 -14.93
CA ILE A 259 -8.68 1.61 -13.84
C ILE A 259 -9.54 0.53 -13.16
N HIS A 260 -9.27 0.28 -11.88
CA HIS A 260 -10.06 -0.58 -11.01
C HIS A 260 -11.31 0.10 -10.49
N ASP A 261 -12.32 -0.68 -10.11
CA ASP A 261 -13.57 -0.15 -9.52
C ASP A 261 -13.31 0.49 -8.15
N ASP A 262 -12.56 -0.21 -7.30
CA ASP A 262 -12.12 0.23 -5.98
C ASP A 262 -10.60 0.42 -5.94
N ASN A 263 -10.10 1.12 -4.92
CA ASN A 263 -8.67 1.16 -4.65
C ASN A 263 -8.17 -0.25 -4.33
N LEU A 264 -7.02 -0.61 -4.90
CA LEU A 264 -6.31 -1.80 -4.44
C LEU A 264 -5.76 -1.50 -3.04
N HIS A 265 -6.12 -2.34 -2.07
CA HIS A 265 -5.66 -2.22 -0.69
C HIS A 265 -4.62 -3.28 -0.39
N GLU A 266 -3.36 -2.88 -0.36
CA GLU A 266 -2.23 -3.77 -0.12
C GLU A 266 -1.56 -3.53 1.22
N ASN A 267 -1.04 -4.60 1.80
CA ASN A 267 -0.16 -4.52 2.94
C ASN A 267 1.27 -4.49 2.44
N ILE A 268 1.89 -3.31 2.48
CA ILE A 268 3.30 -3.14 2.16
C ILE A 268 4.10 -3.28 3.46
N PHE A 269 5.20 -4.01 3.42
CA PHE A 269 6.12 -4.07 4.54
C PHE A 269 7.51 -4.44 4.06
N ALA A 270 8.53 -4.02 4.80
CA ALA A 270 9.90 -4.23 4.37
C ALA A 270 10.86 -4.35 5.55
N ILE A 271 12.00 -4.98 5.29
CA ILE A 271 13.14 -5.01 6.20
C ILE A 271 14.40 -4.69 5.41
N THR A 272 15.24 -3.84 6.00
CA THR A 272 16.52 -3.41 5.45
C THR A 272 17.62 -3.68 6.47
N ALA A 273 18.73 -4.27 6.02
CA ALA A 273 19.92 -4.48 6.80
C ALA A 273 20.93 -3.33 6.65
N LYS A 274 21.83 -3.19 7.62
CA LYS A 274 22.87 -2.13 7.61
C LYS A 274 23.80 -2.15 6.40
N ASN A 275 23.95 -3.29 5.73
CA ASN A 275 24.78 -3.45 4.53
C ASN A 275 24.05 -3.04 3.23
N GLY A 276 22.80 -2.59 3.31
CA GLY A 276 21.99 -2.20 2.16
C GLY A 276 21.17 -3.35 1.56
N ASP A 277 21.30 -4.58 2.07
CA ASP A 277 20.41 -5.66 1.66
C ASP A 277 18.99 -5.36 2.17
N PHE A 278 17.97 -5.60 1.36
CA PHE A 278 16.58 -5.39 1.74
C PHE A 278 15.63 -6.38 1.06
N ILE A 279 14.46 -6.54 1.67
CA ILE A 279 13.30 -7.15 1.03
C ILE A 279 12.08 -6.27 1.29
N ILE A 280 11.36 -5.94 0.22
CA ILE A 280 10.04 -5.32 0.26
C ILE A 280 9.01 -6.32 -0.22
N VAL A 281 7.89 -6.37 0.50
CA VAL A 281 6.78 -7.26 0.22
C VAL A 281 5.53 -6.42 0.02
N ALA A 282 4.84 -6.65 -1.10
CA ALA A 282 3.46 -6.25 -1.28
C ALA A 282 2.57 -7.48 -1.18
N SER A 283 1.59 -7.43 -0.28
CA SER A 283 0.62 -8.52 -0.09
C SER A 283 -0.80 -8.03 -0.26
N SER A 284 -1.60 -8.79 -0.99
CA SER A 284 -3.02 -8.51 -1.17
C SER A 284 -3.86 -9.77 -1.06
N SER A 285 -5.05 -9.62 -0.51
CA SER A 285 -6.04 -10.69 -0.35
C SER A 285 -7.37 -10.20 -0.90
N GLY A 286 -8.08 -11.05 -1.63
CA GLY A 286 -9.41 -10.70 -2.10
C GLY A 286 -10.44 -10.73 -0.99
N THR A 287 -11.69 -10.48 -1.38
CA THR A 287 -12.80 -10.46 -0.46
C THR A 287 -13.19 -11.87 -0.02
N LEU A 288 -13.65 -12.00 1.23
CA LEU A 288 -14.23 -13.25 1.72
C LEU A 288 -15.54 -13.49 0.95
N LYS A 289 -15.58 -14.49 0.06
CA LYS A 289 -16.85 -14.99 -0.45
C LYS A 289 -17.57 -15.75 0.67
N LYS A 290 -18.90 -15.61 0.76
CA LYS A 290 -19.72 -16.43 1.68
C LYS A 290 -19.38 -17.89 1.41
N ALA A 291 -18.86 -18.58 2.43
CA ALA A 291 -18.50 -19.99 2.32
C ALA A 291 -19.78 -20.79 2.09
N HIS A 292 -20.00 -21.28 0.87
CA HIS A 292 -21.15 -22.12 0.51
C HIS A 292 -20.97 -23.60 0.89
N SER A 293 -19.92 -23.97 1.63
CA SER A 293 -19.58 -25.37 1.92
C SER A 293 -19.36 -25.63 3.41
N LEU A 294 -19.94 -26.75 3.87
CA LEU A 294 -19.83 -27.31 5.23
C LEU A 294 -18.40 -27.71 5.63
N ILE A 295 -17.44 -27.70 4.70
CA ILE A 295 -16.02 -27.92 4.97
C ILE A 295 -15.33 -26.55 5.02
N ALA A 296 -15.30 -25.99 6.22
CA ALA A 296 -14.85 -24.63 6.52
C ALA A 296 -13.36 -24.38 6.21
N ARG A 297 -13.03 -24.13 4.94
CA ARG A 297 -11.90 -23.27 4.56
C ARG A 297 -12.50 -22.11 3.77
N SER A 298 -12.47 -20.89 4.32
CA SER A 298 -12.82 -19.69 3.55
C SER A 298 -11.88 -19.64 2.35
N VAL A 299 -12.46 -19.78 1.15
CA VAL A 299 -11.73 -19.56 -0.10
C VAL A 299 -11.68 -18.04 -0.30
N VAL A 300 -10.53 -17.45 -0.03
CA VAL A 300 -10.23 -16.07 -0.39
C VAL A 300 -9.85 -16.07 -1.87
N GLU A 301 -10.50 -15.24 -2.68
CA GLU A 301 -10.08 -15.05 -4.07
C GLU A 301 -8.74 -14.32 -4.10
N VAL A 302 -7.77 -14.80 -4.87
CA VAL A 302 -6.48 -14.11 -4.99
C VAL A 302 -6.65 -12.94 -5.95
N PRO A 303 -6.24 -11.71 -5.59
CA PRO A 303 -6.35 -10.56 -6.48
C PRO A 303 -5.60 -10.78 -7.79
N LYS A 304 -6.27 -10.52 -8.92
CA LYS A 304 -5.70 -10.73 -10.25
C LYS A 304 -4.68 -9.65 -10.64
N PHE A 305 -4.74 -8.49 -10.02
CA PHE A 305 -3.90 -7.34 -10.37
C PHE A 305 -2.64 -7.27 -9.51
N ASN A 306 -1.56 -6.85 -10.15
CA ASN A 306 -0.25 -6.66 -9.55
C ASN A 306 -0.24 -5.34 -8.80
N THR A 307 0.37 -5.28 -7.62
CA THR A 307 0.79 -4.00 -7.04
C THR A 307 1.96 -3.46 -7.86
N PRO A 308 1.83 -2.29 -8.49
CA PRO A 308 2.86 -1.74 -9.36
C PRO A 308 4.16 -1.47 -8.61
N LEU A 309 5.24 -2.02 -9.15
CA LEU A 309 6.59 -1.93 -8.61
C LEU A 309 7.54 -1.62 -9.77
N CYS A 310 8.42 -0.66 -9.55
CA CYS A 310 9.52 -0.37 -10.46
C CYS A 310 10.84 -0.30 -9.72
N HIS A 311 11.87 -0.76 -10.40
CA HIS A 311 13.24 -0.69 -9.95
C HIS A 311 14.08 0.08 -10.96
N TYR A 312 14.92 0.99 -10.49
CA TYR A 312 15.90 1.72 -11.29
C TYR A 312 17.27 1.60 -10.64
N GLU A 313 18.29 1.33 -11.43
CA GLU A 313 19.67 1.34 -10.94
C GLU A 313 20.64 1.90 -11.98
N ASP A 314 21.54 2.78 -11.52
CA ASP A 314 22.73 3.18 -12.24
C ASP A 314 23.97 3.07 -11.34
N GLU A 315 25.11 3.59 -11.80
CA GLU A 315 26.36 3.49 -11.04
C GLU A 315 26.36 4.29 -9.73
N GLN A 316 25.45 5.25 -9.56
CA GLN A 316 25.41 6.18 -8.44
C GLN A 316 24.24 5.90 -7.50
N LYS A 317 23.12 5.40 -8.01
CA LYS A 317 21.89 5.25 -7.22
C LYS A 317 21.04 4.06 -7.64
N SER A 318 20.21 3.61 -6.69
CA SER A 318 19.21 2.57 -6.89
C SER A 318 17.91 2.98 -6.20
N PHE A 319 16.79 2.82 -6.90
CA PHE A 319 15.45 3.08 -6.40
C PHE A 319 14.55 1.86 -6.63
N THR A 320 13.78 1.47 -5.62
CA THR A 320 12.70 0.50 -5.77
C THR A 320 11.42 1.13 -5.22
N SER A 321 10.47 1.40 -6.10
CA SER A 321 9.25 2.14 -5.79
C SER A 321 8.04 1.22 -5.91
N VAL A 322 7.14 1.29 -4.93
CA VAL A 322 5.88 0.54 -4.91
C VAL A 322 4.74 1.52 -4.79
N ALA A 323 3.76 1.43 -5.69
CA ALA A 323 2.55 2.24 -5.66
C ALA A 323 1.32 1.40 -5.32
N PHE A 324 0.44 1.94 -4.48
CA PHE A 324 -0.70 1.21 -3.91
C PHE A 324 -1.80 2.20 -3.43
N ASP A 325 -2.92 1.67 -2.92
CA ASP A 325 -4.06 2.46 -2.45
C ASP A 325 -4.67 3.39 -3.53
N SER A 326 -4.58 3.00 -4.81
CA SER A 326 -5.13 3.72 -5.95
C SER A 326 -6.02 2.85 -6.82
N ARG A 327 -6.84 3.50 -7.64
CA ARG A 327 -7.61 2.84 -8.70
C ARG A 327 -6.75 2.47 -9.92
N ASP A 328 -5.59 3.11 -10.11
CA ASP A 328 -4.59 2.72 -11.11
C ASP A 328 -3.20 3.13 -10.58
N SER A 329 -2.64 2.29 -9.72
CA SER A 329 -1.33 2.56 -9.10
C SER A 329 -0.18 2.60 -10.12
N GLY A 330 -0.35 1.98 -11.30
CA GLY A 330 0.69 1.93 -12.31
C GLY A 330 0.80 3.27 -13.04
N GLN A 331 -0.34 3.92 -13.25
CA GLN A 331 -0.39 5.30 -13.73
C GLN A 331 0.35 6.26 -12.78
N LEU A 332 0.28 6.05 -11.46
CA LEU A 332 1.01 6.89 -10.50
C LEU A 332 2.52 6.82 -10.70
N LEU A 333 3.07 5.61 -10.81
CA LEU A 333 4.50 5.42 -11.08
C LEU A 333 4.87 5.95 -12.46
N TYR A 334 4.06 5.67 -13.48
CA TYR A 334 4.29 6.17 -14.83
C TYR A 334 4.40 7.71 -14.88
N HIS A 335 3.45 8.43 -14.30
CA HIS A 335 3.48 9.89 -14.25
C HIS A 335 4.67 10.42 -13.45
N LEU A 336 4.98 9.77 -12.32
CA LEU A 336 6.15 10.13 -11.51
C LEU A 336 7.45 10.05 -12.32
N PHE A 337 7.57 9.05 -13.21
CA PHE A 337 8.74 8.90 -14.08
C PHE A 337 8.81 9.97 -15.17
N GLN A 338 7.67 10.34 -15.75
CA GLN A 338 7.57 11.44 -16.72
C GLN A 338 8.05 12.77 -16.13
N TYR A 339 7.87 12.98 -14.81
CA TYR A 339 8.38 14.16 -14.11
C TYR A 339 9.87 14.14 -13.82
N GLY A 340 10.58 13.07 -14.18
CA GLY A 340 12.02 12.96 -13.99
C GLY A 340 12.43 12.41 -12.62
N TYR A 341 11.56 11.69 -11.93
CA TYR A 341 11.85 11.04 -10.65
C TYR A 341 13.17 10.24 -10.64
N PHE A 342 13.46 9.47 -11.69
CA PHE A 342 14.73 8.73 -11.81
C PHE A 342 15.95 9.63 -12.00
N LYS A 343 15.78 10.92 -12.29
CA LYS A 343 16.86 11.90 -12.41
C LYS A 343 17.25 12.50 -11.05
N SER A 344 16.49 12.25 -9.98
CA SER A 344 16.81 12.70 -8.61
C SER A 344 18.25 12.37 -8.23
N LYS A 345 18.99 13.37 -7.75
CA LYS A 345 20.43 13.27 -7.44
C LYS A 345 20.70 12.95 -5.97
N ASN A 346 19.76 13.30 -5.11
CA ASN A 346 19.86 13.18 -3.67
C ASN A 346 18.49 12.82 -3.09
N LEU A 347 18.47 12.60 -1.78
CA LEU A 347 17.29 12.19 -1.05
C LEU A 347 16.23 13.29 -0.98
N GLU A 348 16.65 14.54 -0.91
CA GLU A 348 15.78 15.71 -0.84
C GLU A 348 14.96 15.87 -2.13
N GLU A 349 15.61 15.77 -3.30
CA GLU A 349 14.95 15.77 -4.61
C GLU A 349 13.99 14.58 -4.74
N LEU A 350 14.41 13.39 -4.27
CA LEU A 350 13.55 12.20 -4.29
C LEU A 350 12.27 12.42 -3.47
N ILE A 351 12.40 12.99 -2.27
CA ILE A 351 11.26 13.32 -1.40
C ILE A 351 10.34 14.31 -2.11
N GLU A 352 10.89 15.38 -2.70
CA GLU A 352 10.11 16.37 -3.44
C GLU A 352 9.26 15.71 -4.53
N TYR A 353 9.83 14.80 -5.32
CA TYR A 353 9.07 14.05 -6.32
C TYR A 353 7.98 13.16 -5.71
N THR A 354 8.28 12.41 -4.65
CA THR A 354 7.29 11.51 -4.03
C THR A 354 6.13 12.26 -3.36
N SER A 355 6.40 13.46 -2.84
CA SER A 355 5.41 14.34 -2.21
C SER A 355 4.60 15.17 -3.19
N TYR A 356 5.09 15.31 -4.43
CA TYR A 356 4.47 16.09 -5.50
C TYR A 356 3.03 15.68 -5.80
N ALA A 357 2.23 16.62 -6.32
CA ALA A 357 0.82 16.41 -6.62
C ALA A 357 0.60 15.28 -7.63
N ARG A 358 -0.36 14.40 -7.33
CA ARG A 358 -0.73 13.30 -8.21
C ARG A 358 -1.94 13.65 -9.04
N HIS A 359 -2.03 12.97 -10.18
CA HIS A 359 -3.20 12.99 -11.02
C HIS A 359 -3.51 11.59 -11.54
N LEU A 360 -4.80 11.33 -11.75
CA LEU A 360 -5.33 10.10 -12.29
C LEU A 360 -6.23 10.41 -13.49
N PHE A 361 -5.91 9.87 -14.67
CA PHE A 361 -6.81 9.93 -15.81
C PHE A 361 -7.85 8.82 -15.71
N LEU A 362 -9.11 9.20 -15.85
CA LEU A 362 -10.24 8.30 -15.88
C LEU A 362 -10.85 8.27 -17.28
N THR A 363 -11.22 7.08 -17.74
CA THR A 363 -11.91 6.87 -19.02
C THR A 363 -13.43 6.77 -18.82
N ASN A 364 -14.20 7.12 -19.85
CA ASN A 364 -15.65 6.92 -19.94
C ASN A 364 -16.47 7.53 -18.77
N PRO A 365 -16.70 8.86 -18.74
CA PRO A 365 -16.17 9.88 -19.64
C PRO A 365 -14.71 10.27 -19.32
N PRO A 366 -13.94 10.78 -20.30
CA PRO A 366 -12.61 11.34 -20.05
C PRO A 366 -12.66 12.46 -19.01
N ARG A 367 -11.91 12.29 -17.93
CA ARG A 367 -11.76 13.27 -16.84
C ARG A 367 -10.50 12.99 -16.06
N MET A 368 -10.08 13.94 -15.23
CA MET A 368 -8.90 13.79 -14.38
C MET A 368 -9.23 14.08 -12.92
N LEU A 369 -8.72 13.23 -12.04
CA LEU A 369 -8.61 13.55 -10.62
C LEU A 369 -7.26 14.19 -10.37
N TYR A 370 -7.20 15.25 -9.56
CA TYR A 370 -5.97 15.96 -9.26
C TYR A 370 -5.88 16.41 -7.80
N GLU A 371 -4.70 16.22 -7.19
CA GLU A 371 -4.41 16.65 -5.84
C GLU A 371 -4.05 18.15 -5.78
N SER A 372 -5.01 19.01 -6.12
CA SER A 372 -4.78 20.45 -6.29
C SER A 372 -4.16 21.17 -5.08
N LYS A 373 -4.39 20.71 -3.85
CA LYS A 373 -3.78 21.28 -2.62
C LYS A 373 -2.24 21.13 -2.58
N ARG A 374 -1.69 20.16 -3.30
CA ARG A 374 -0.25 19.85 -3.38
C ARG A 374 0.41 20.42 -4.63
N GLY A 375 -0.40 20.83 -5.60
CA GLY A 375 0.06 21.33 -6.89
C GLY A 375 0.33 22.83 -6.89
N THR A 376 0.93 23.30 -7.98
CA THR A 376 1.08 24.73 -8.25
C THR A 376 -0.10 25.24 -9.10
N PRO A 377 -0.45 26.53 -9.01
CA PRO A 377 -1.45 27.14 -9.89
C PRO A 377 -1.12 26.97 -11.38
N LYS A 378 0.16 26.97 -11.74
CA LYS A 378 0.63 26.79 -13.11
C LYS A 378 0.28 25.39 -13.65
N GLU A 379 0.49 24.35 -12.84
CA GLU A 379 0.12 22.98 -13.20
C GLU A 379 -1.39 22.81 -13.33
N LEU A 380 -2.15 23.36 -12.37
CA LEU A 380 -3.60 23.33 -12.43
C LEU A 380 -4.12 24.00 -13.71
N ASN A 381 -3.59 25.17 -14.06
CA ASN A 381 -3.97 25.89 -15.28
C ASN A 381 -3.58 25.11 -16.54
N TYR A 382 -2.43 24.43 -16.54
CA TYR A 382 -2.06 23.52 -17.63
C TYR A 382 -3.11 22.43 -17.79
N PHE A 383 -3.48 21.73 -16.71
CA PHE A 383 -4.48 20.67 -16.80
C PHE A 383 -5.88 21.17 -17.21
N LEU A 384 -6.30 22.33 -16.69
CA LEU A 384 -7.57 22.95 -17.08
C LEU A 384 -7.60 23.35 -18.57
N SER A 385 -6.44 23.54 -19.19
CA SER A 385 -6.34 23.83 -20.64
C SER A 385 -6.52 22.59 -21.53
N LEU A 386 -6.48 21.37 -20.97
CA LEU A 386 -6.50 20.12 -21.75
C LEU A 386 -7.90 19.65 -22.20
N ASN A 387 -8.91 20.51 -22.15
CA ASN A 387 -10.29 20.23 -22.63
C ASN A 387 -10.96 18.97 -22.03
N PHE A 388 -10.63 18.59 -20.80
CA PHE A 388 -11.39 17.60 -20.03
C PHE A 388 -11.66 18.08 -18.60
N PRO A 389 -12.74 17.60 -17.95
CA PRO A 389 -13.06 17.98 -16.57
C PRO A 389 -11.96 17.58 -15.59
N VAL A 390 -11.59 18.51 -14.71
CA VAL A 390 -10.62 18.29 -13.64
C VAL A 390 -11.34 18.38 -12.29
N TYR A 391 -11.21 17.33 -11.48
CA TYR A 391 -11.81 17.26 -10.16
C TYR A 391 -10.72 17.23 -9.08
N HIS A 392 -10.95 17.95 -7.99
CA HIS A 392 -10.10 17.83 -6.82
C HIS A 392 -10.24 16.44 -6.18
N ALA A 393 -9.11 15.81 -5.90
CA ALA A 393 -9.02 14.65 -5.02
C ALA A 393 -8.12 14.98 -3.84
N LYS A 394 -8.53 14.55 -2.64
CA LYS A 394 -7.71 14.75 -1.43
C LYS A 394 -6.43 13.91 -1.47
N GLU A 395 -6.56 12.67 -1.95
CA GLU A 395 -5.49 11.67 -2.05
C GLU A 395 -5.84 10.71 -3.20
N ILE A 396 -4.90 10.44 -4.11
CA ILE A 396 -5.13 9.59 -5.30
C ILE A 396 -4.48 8.19 -5.16
N GLY A 397 -3.56 8.03 -4.21
CA GLY A 397 -2.88 6.78 -3.91
C GLY A 397 -1.57 7.06 -3.17
N GLN A 398 -0.70 6.06 -3.07
CA GLN A 398 0.50 6.07 -2.22
C GLN A 398 1.72 5.55 -3.00
N ILE A 399 2.91 6.08 -2.72
CA ILE A 399 4.18 5.64 -3.33
C ILE A 399 5.26 5.54 -2.25
N HIS A 400 5.76 4.34 -2.03
CA HIS A 400 6.90 4.09 -1.13
C HIS A 400 8.14 3.77 -1.93
N THR A 401 9.30 4.25 -1.46
CA THR A 401 10.57 4.05 -2.16
C THR A 401 11.64 3.52 -1.23
N MET A 402 12.32 2.43 -1.62
CA MET A 402 13.64 2.08 -1.11
C MET A 402 14.69 2.75 -1.99
N ALA A 403 15.51 3.62 -1.42
CA ALA A 403 16.51 4.38 -2.15
C ALA A 403 17.91 4.13 -1.61
N SER A 404 18.90 4.13 -2.50
CA SER A 404 20.32 4.12 -2.15
C SER A 404 21.02 5.09 -3.07
N PHE A 405 21.81 5.99 -2.48
CA PHE A 405 22.63 6.96 -3.21
C PHE A 405 24.10 6.68 -2.93
N ASN A 406 24.98 7.18 -3.78
CA ASN A 406 26.44 6.99 -3.72
C ASN A 406 26.85 5.51 -3.70
N LEU A 407 26.28 4.68 -4.59
CA LEU A 407 26.53 3.23 -4.65
C LEU A 407 28.01 2.81 -4.80
N LYS A 408 28.89 3.74 -5.22
CA LYS A 408 30.35 3.56 -5.32
C LYS A 408 31.06 3.59 -3.97
N GLU A 409 30.43 4.14 -2.93
CA GLU A 409 30.99 4.15 -1.58
C GLU A 409 30.83 2.78 -0.90
N LYS A 410 31.82 2.39 -0.09
CA LYS A 410 31.82 1.09 0.61
C LYS A 410 30.66 0.95 1.61
N SER A 411 30.06 2.07 2.03
CA SER A 411 28.89 2.10 2.90
C SER A 411 27.62 2.27 2.07
N ARG A 412 27.11 1.17 1.50
CA ARG A 412 25.78 1.16 0.90
C ARG A 412 24.75 1.26 2.03
N SER A 413 24.05 2.39 2.12
CA SER A 413 22.87 2.52 2.97
C SER A 413 21.63 2.58 2.09
N THR A 414 20.69 1.70 2.38
CA THR A 414 19.34 1.77 1.80
C THR A 414 18.42 2.44 2.78
N ILE A 415 17.70 3.44 2.30
CA ILE A 415 16.80 4.30 3.07
C ILE A 415 15.38 4.04 2.56
N PHE A 416 14.44 3.86 3.48
CA PHE A 416 13.02 3.86 3.16
C PHE A 416 12.50 5.29 3.18
N VAL A 417 11.90 5.70 2.07
CA VAL A 417 11.21 6.98 1.91
C VAL A 417 9.72 6.72 1.89
N GLN A 418 9.07 7.18 2.96
CA GLN A 418 7.64 7.09 3.15
C GLN A 418 6.92 8.19 2.37
N ASP A 419 5.74 7.84 1.88
CA ASP A 419 4.80 8.81 1.34
C ASP A 419 4.14 9.61 2.47
N GLU A 420 4.24 10.94 2.40
CA GLU A 420 3.67 11.82 3.41
C GLU A 420 2.14 11.71 3.57
N ARG A 421 1.43 11.24 2.53
CA ARG A 421 -0.04 11.01 2.56
C ARG A 421 -0.44 9.96 3.60
N THR A 422 0.54 9.17 4.06
CA THR A 422 0.32 7.90 4.74
C THR A 422 1.03 7.90 6.08
N SER A 423 0.59 7.06 7.00
CA SER A 423 1.27 6.84 8.28
C SER A 423 1.77 5.40 8.36
N TYR A 424 2.84 5.13 7.63
CA TYR A 424 3.75 4.01 7.88
C TYR A 424 4.72 4.35 9.01
N PHE A 425 5.31 3.31 9.58
CA PHE A 425 6.23 3.40 10.70
C PHE A 425 7.50 2.64 10.33
N GLN A 426 8.63 3.29 10.55
CA GLN A 426 9.96 2.73 10.33
C GLN A 426 10.75 2.68 11.64
N SER A 427 11.67 1.74 11.79
CA SER A 427 12.61 1.70 12.91
C SER A 427 13.93 2.34 12.48
N CYS A 428 14.29 3.46 13.10
CA CYS A 428 15.53 4.13 12.75
C CYS A 428 16.71 3.45 13.43
N HIS A 429 17.78 3.16 12.66
CA HIS A 429 19.09 2.92 13.24
C HIS A 429 19.53 4.20 13.96
N GLN A 430 19.33 4.25 15.27
CA GLN A 430 19.98 5.25 16.09
C GLN A 430 21.45 4.92 16.20
#